data_AF-A0A2P8PYL4-F1
#
_entry.id   AF-A0A2P8PYL4-F1
#
_cell.length_a   1.000
_cell.length_b   1.000
_cell.length_c   1.000
_cell.angle_alpha   90.00
_cell.angle_beta   90.00
_cell.angle_gamma   90.00
#
_symmetry.space_group_name_H-M   'P 1'
#
loop_
_entity.id
_entity.type
_entity.pdbx_description
1 polymer ?
#
loop_
_entity_poly.entity_id
_entity_poly.type
_entity_poly.pdbx_seq_one_letter_code
_entity_poly.pdbx_strand_id
1 'polypeptide(L)'
;MTDLPTNERLYLWGRNLFQQQQDPVVWAGSVLAAAARRMGRSPEIDEALILAEREDQWPRGREVFDRIRRRSLNREDPLTEEHALYFALAELVTKLAHNAAGQRPPFDHDSGWRVGPTAYRLARATDDPELHQDLTQTLGGWPQDI
;
A
#
# COMPACT_ATOMS: atom_id res chain seq x y z
N MET A 1 13.79 28.36 -10.25
CA MET A 1 13.40 27.10 -9.57
C MET A 1 12.40 26.42 -10.47
N THR A 2 12.77 25.30 -11.08
CA THR A 2 11.87 24.52 -11.94
C THR A 2 10.89 23.79 -11.02
N ASP A 3 9.59 24.00 -11.22
CA ASP A 3 8.56 23.28 -10.48
C ASP A 3 8.60 21.78 -10.86
N LEU A 4 8.49 20.90 -9.87
CA LEU A 4 8.59 19.46 -10.10
C LEU A 4 7.25 18.92 -10.65
N PRO A 5 7.27 17.96 -11.59
CA PRO A 5 6.05 17.28 -12.03
C PRO A 5 5.26 16.70 -10.85
N THR A 6 3.93 16.76 -10.87
CA THR A 6 3.03 16.25 -9.81
C THR A 6 3.37 14.82 -9.35
N ASN A 7 3.72 13.92 -10.29
CA ASN A 7 4.11 12.56 -9.95
C ASN A 7 5.42 12.47 -9.15
N GLU A 8 6.38 13.37 -9.42
CA GLU A 8 7.66 13.42 -8.71
C GLU A 8 7.47 13.99 -7.31
N ARG A 9 6.63 15.04 -7.16
CA ARG A 9 6.24 15.58 -5.85
C ARG A 9 5.54 14.53 -4.99
N LEU A 10 4.59 13.78 -5.57
CA LEU A 10 3.90 12.70 -4.87
C LEU A 10 4.87 11.59 -4.45
N TYR A 11 5.81 11.22 -5.31
CA TYR A 11 6.83 10.20 -5.01
C TYR A 11 7.76 10.63 -3.86
N LEU A 12 8.23 11.88 -3.87
CA LEU A 12 9.07 12.42 -2.79
C LEU A 12 8.31 12.52 -1.46
N TRP A 13 7.05 12.93 -1.49
CA TRP A 13 6.19 12.91 -0.30
C TRP A 13 6.05 11.49 0.26
N GLY A 14 5.78 10.50 -0.60
CA GLY A 14 5.70 9.10 -0.20
C GLY A 14 6.98 8.56 0.42
N ARG A 15 8.14 8.93 -0.14
CA ARG A 15 9.45 8.62 0.45
C ARG A 15 9.60 9.23 1.85
N ASN A 16 9.30 10.52 1.99
CA ASN A 16 9.42 11.21 3.28
C ASN A 16 8.52 10.60 4.34
N LEU A 17 7.27 10.28 4.00
CA LEU A 17 6.36 9.55 4.89
C LEU A 17 6.98 8.24 5.35
N PHE A 18 7.42 7.40 4.40
CA PHE A 18 7.97 6.09 4.72
C PHE A 18 9.21 6.17 5.61
N GLN A 19 10.12 7.11 5.35
CA GLN A 19 11.37 7.26 6.10
C GLN A 19 11.17 7.72 7.55
N GLN A 20 10.01 8.27 7.89
CA GLN A 20 9.67 8.67 9.26
C GLN A 20 9.09 7.51 10.10
N GLN A 21 8.77 6.37 9.48
CA GLN A 21 8.12 5.26 10.17
C GLN A 21 9.14 4.43 10.96
N GLN A 22 8.85 4.19 12.24
CA GLN A 22 9.63 3.29 13.08
C GLN A 22 9.33 1.82 12.74
N ASP A 23 8.07 1.51 12.45
CA ASP A 23 7.59 0.17 12.09
C ASP A 23 6.92 0.18 10.71
N PRO A 24 7.68 0.16 9.59
CA PRO A 24 7.13 0.44 8.28
C PRO A 24 6.13 -0.60 7.77
N VAL A 25 6.28 -1.87 8.18
CA VAL A 25 5.35 -2.95 7.81
C VAL A 25 4.01 -2.76 8.52
N VAL A 26 4.03 -2.47 9.83
CA VAL A 26 2.83 -2.21 10.65
C VAL A 26 2.10 -0.94 10.16
N TRP A 27 2.86 0.12 9.86
CA TRP A 27 2.30 1.35 9.29
C TRP A 27 1.60 1.09 7.95
N ALA A 28 2.26 0.39 7.02
CA ALA A 28 1.67 0.08 5.73
C ALA A 28 0.41 -0.82 5.87
N GLY A 29 0.45 -1.77 6.80
CA GLY A 29 -0.72 -2.58 7.15
C GLY A 29 -1.87 -1.76 7.71
N SER A 30 -1.59 -0.75 8.55
CA SER A 30 -2.61 0.17 9.06
C SER A 30 -3.27 0.96 7.93
N VAL A 31 -2.48 1.42 6.94
CA VAL A 31 -3.01 2.09 5.74
C VAL A 31 -3.91 1.15 4.94
N LEU A 32 -3.51 -0.11 4.76
CA LEU A 32 -4.33 -1.13 4.10
C LEU A 32 -5.62 -1.41 4.89
N ALA A 33 -5.52 -1.49 6.22
CA ALA A 33 -6.66 -1.75 7.10
C ALA A 33 -7.68 -0.61 7.05
N ALA A 34 -7.22 0.65 6.99
CA ALA A 34 -8.06 1.82 6.79
C ALA A 34 -8.85 1.72 5.46
N ALA A 35 -8.17 1.35 4.36
CA ALA A 35 -8.84 1.12 3.09
C ALA A 35 -9.86 -0.04 3.15
N ALA A 36 -9.51 -1.14 3.83
CA ALA A 36 -10.34 -2.34 3.93
C ALA A 36 -11.68 -2.12 4.63
N ARG A 37 -11.78 -1.14 5.52
CA ARG A 37 -13.05 -0.79 6.18
C ARG A 37 -14.13 -0.33 5.19
N ARG A 38 -13.71 0.27 4.08
CA ARG A 38 -14.60 0.85 3.06
C ARG A 38 -14.67 0.00 1.81
N MET A 39 -13.53 -0.54 1.38
CA MET A 39 -13.42 -1.38 0.17
C MET A 39 -13.82 -2.84 0.39
N GLY A 40 -14.03 -3.25 1.65
CA GLY A 40 -14.30 -4.63 2.02
C GLY A 40 -13.04 -5.48 2.11
N ARG A 41 -13.20 -6.75 2.53
CA ARG A 41 -12.11 -7.71 2.72
C ARG A 41 -12.26 -8.87 1.74
N SER A 42 -11.13 -9.30 1.18
CA SER A 42 -10.99 -10.56 0.44
C SER A 42 -9.92 -11.42 1.10
N PRO A 43 -9.83 -12.72 0.77
CA PRO A 43 -8.77 -13.59 1.30
C PRO A 43 -7.37 -13.02 1.08
N GLU A 44 -7.10 -12.41 -0.07
CA GLU A 44 -5.81 -11.81 -0.41
C GLU A 44 -5.49 -10.58 0.47
N ILE A 45 -6.49 -9.76 0.75
CA ILE A 45 -6.36 -8.62 1.67
C ILE A 45 -6.11 -9.14 3.10
N ASP A 46 -6.86 -10.14 3.53
CA ASP A 46 -6.72 -10.74 4.86
C ASP A 46 -5.32 -11.27 5.09
N GLU A 47 -4.76 -11.95 4.11
CA GLU A 47 -3.38 -12.44 4.20
C GLU A 47 -2.36 -11.30 4.28
N ALA A 48 -2.53 -10.22 3.52
CA ALA A 48 -1.65 -9.05 3.61
C ALA A 48 -1.75 -8.37 4.99
N LEU A 49 -2.96 -8.27 5.57
CA LEU A 49 -3.17 -7.73 6.92
C LEU A 49 -2.53 -8.63 7.98
N ILE A 50 -2.67 -9.96 7.86
CA ILE A 50 -2.01 -10.92 8.76
C ILE A 50 -0.50 -10.75 8.72
N LEU A 51 0.10 -10.55 7.54
CA LEU A 51 1.54 -10.27 7.45
C LEU A 51 1.93 -8.99 8.20
N ALA A 52 1.10 -7.95 8.14
CA ALA A 52 1.40 -6.70 8.82
C ALA A 52 1.30 -6.80 10.36
N GLU A 53 0.43 -7.68 10.87
CA GLU A 53 0.23 -7.89 12.29
C GLU A 53 1.25 -8.87 12.91
N ARG A 54 1.85 -9.74 12.09
CA ARG A 54 2.60 -10.91 12.55
C ARG A 54 3.95 -11.05 11.88
N GLU A 55 5.00 -10.62 12.59
CA GLU A 55 6.40 -10.74 12.13
C GLU A 55 6.80 -12.19 11.82
N ASP A 56 6.29 -13.17 12.58
CA ASP A 56 6.53 -14.59 12.33
C ASP A 56 6.00 -15.07 10.97
N GLN A 57 5.09 -14.31 10.34
CA GLN A 57 4.53 -14.62 9.03
C GLN A 57 5.28 -13.93 7.88
N TRP A 58 6.17 -12.96 8.14
CA TRP A 58 6.90 -12.24 7.09
C TRP A 58 7.68 -13.14 6.10
N PRO A 59 8.21 -14.32 6.51
CA PRO A 59 8.77 -15.29 5.57
C PRO A 59 7.83 -15.69 4.41
N ARG A 60 6.51 -15.55 4.58
CA ARG A 60 5.51 -15.86 3.56
C ARG A 60 5.21 -14.70 2.61
N GLY A 61 5.87 -13.55 2.76
CA GLY A 61 5.57 -12.33 1.99
C GLY A 61 5.57 -12.53 0.47
N ARG A 62 6.53 -13.29 -0.08
CA ARG A 62 6.55 -13.64 -1.52
C ARG A 62 5.33 -14.45 -1.95
N GLU A 63 4.98 -15.47 -1.18
CA GLU A 63 3.87 -16.39 -1.46
C GLU A 63 2.54 -15.62 -1.53
N VAL A 64 2.31 -14.72 -0.56
CA VAL A 64 1.11 -13.87 -0.50
C VAL A 64 1.12 -12.84 -1.63
N PHE A 65 2.27 -12.21 -1.92
CA PHE A 65 2.41 -11.30 -3.05
C PHE A 65 1.98 -11.97 -4.37
N ASP A 66 2.45 -13.19 -4.64
CA ASP A 66 2.14 -13.90 -5.88
C ASP A 66 0.64 -14.23 -6.01
N ARG A 67 -0.06 -14.47 -4.90
CA ARG A 67 -1.52 -14.66 -4.89
C ARG A 67 -2.27 -13.36 -5.20
N ILE A 68 -1.93 -12.27 -4.50
CA ILE A 68 -2.50 -10.94 -4.76
C ILE A 68 -2.30 -10.56 -6.23
N ARG A 69 -1.07 -10.73 -6.73
CA ARG A 69 -0.72 -10.39 -8.11
C ARG A 69 -1.52 -11.19 -9.13
N ARG A 70 -1.75 -12.48 -8.87
CA ARG A 70 -2.57 -13.34 -9.74
C ARG A 70 -4.01 -12.86 -9.82
N ARG A 71 -4.60 -12.46 -8.68
CA ARG A 71 -5.95 -11.89 -8.64
C ARG A 71 -6.04 -10.59 -9.42
N SER A 72 -5.06 -9.69 -9.27
CA SER A 72 -5.01 -8.39 -9.96
C SER A 72 -4.82 -8.49 -11.48
N LEU A 73 -4.19 -9.58 -11.95
CA LEU A 73 -3.92 -9.81 -13.37
C LEU A 73 -4.99 -10.68 -14.07
N ASN A 74 -6.04 -11.09 -13.36
CA ASN A 74 -7.10 -11.90 -13.95
C ASN A 74 -7.83 -11.12 -15.05
N ARG A 75 -7.73 -11.59 -16.29
CA ARG A 75 -8.36 -10.95 -17.46
C ARG A 75 -9.84 -11.24 -17.60
N GLU A 76 -10.31 -12.33 -16.99
CA GLU A 76 -11.72 -12.73 -17.04
C GLU A 76 -12.56 -11.91 -16.05
N ASP A 77 -11.92 -11.35 -15.02
CA ASP A 77 -12.53 -10.50 -14.01
C ASP A 77 -11.62 -9.29 -13.71
N PRO A 78 -11.54 -8.32 -14.64
CA PRO A 78 -10.65 -7.18 -14.51
C PRO A 78 -11.09 -6.26 -13.37
N LEU A 79 -10.10 -5.80 -12.59
CA LEU A 79 -10.35 -4.85 -11.50
C LEU A 79 -10.67 -3.47 -12.05
N THR A 80 -11.59 -2.76 -11.37
CA THR A 80 -11.73 -1.31 -11.51
C THR A 80 -10.47 -0.60 -11.03
N GLU A 81 -10.31 0.69 -11.36
CA GLU A 81 -9.13 1.46 -10.97
C GLU A 81 -8.95 1.48 -9.45
N GLU A 82 -10.02 1.72 -8.70
CA GLU A 82 -9.97 1.74 -7.23
C GLU A 82 -9.58 0.37 -6.65
N HIS A 83 -10.09 -0.73 -7.21
CA HIS A 83 -9.69 -2.07 -6.76
C HIS A 83 -8.24 -2.40 -7.14
N ALA A 84 -7.77 -1.96 -8.31
CA ALA A 84 -6.37 -2.14 -8.70
C ALA A 84 -5.42 -1.39 -7.76
N LEU A 85 -5.76 -0.16 -7.36
CA LEU A 85 -5.02 0.62 -6.37
C LEU A 85 -5.08 -0.01 -4.97
N TYR A 86 -6.23 -0.54 -4.59
CA TYR A 86 -6.41 -1.23 -3.32
C TYR A 86 -5.57 -2.52 -3.24
N PHE A 87 -5.57 -3.34 -4.27
CA PHE A 87 -4.71 -4.52 -4.36
C PHE A 87 -3.23 -4.14 -4.44
N ALA A 88 -2.89 -3.01 -5.09
CA ALA A 88 -1.52 -2.50 -5.07
C ALA A 88 -1.06 -2.13 -3.65
N LEU A 89 -1.92 -1.58 -2.78
CA LEU A 89 -1.58 -1.39 -1.37
C LEU A 89 -1.24 -2.71 -0.68
N ALA A 90 -2.05 -3.75 -0.91
CA ALA A 90 -1.79 -5.08 -0.36
C ALA A 90 -0.46 -5.65 -0.87
N GLU A 91 -0.16 -5.51 -2.18
CA GLU A 91 1.13 -5.88 -2.74
C GLU A 91 2.28 -5.17 -2.00
N LEU A 92 2.17 -3.86 -1.74
CA LEU A 92 3.24 -3.10 -1.06
C LEU A 92 3.47 -3.58 0.38
N VAL A 93 2.42 -3.92 1.13
CA VAL A 93 2.53 -4.51 2.47
C VAL A 93 3.31 -5.81 2.42
N THR A 94 2.97 -6.70 1.49
CA THR A 94 3.65 -8.00 1.37
C THR A 94 5.12 -7.87 0.97
N LYS A 95 5.46 -6.92 0.09
CA LYS A 95 6.85 -6.60 -0.28
C LYS A 95 7.65 -6.11 0.91
N LEU A 96 7.06 -5.22 1.73
CA LEU A 96 7.71 -4.71 2.93
C LEU A 96 7.98 -5.82 3.94
N ALA A 97 6.99 -6.67 4.22
CA ALA A 97 7.16 -7.83 5.09
C ALA A 97 8.27 -8.78 4.59
N HIS A 98 8.24 -9.16 3.30
CA HIS A 98 9.27 -10.01 2.69
C HIS A 98 10.67 -9.43 2.82
N ASN A 99 10.83 -8.13 2.54
CA ASN A 99 12.11 -7.44 2.63
C ASN A 99 12.59 -7.32 4.08
N ALA A 100 11.69 -7.05 5.02
CA ALA A 100 12.00 -6.95 6.45
C ALA A 100 12.45 -8.30 7.03
N ALA A 101 11.91 -9.43 6.54
CA ALA A 101 12.39 -10.77 6.87
C ALA A 101 13.79 -11.11 6.32
N GLY A 102 14.41 -10.22 5.52
CA GLY A 102 15.75 -10.44 4.97
C GLY A 102 15.82 -11.51 3.87
N GLN A 103 14.69 -11.91 3.30
CA GLN A 103 14.63 -12.97 2.30
C GLN A 103 15.13 -12.55 0.91
N ARG A 104 15.67 -13.51 0.16
CA ARG A 104 16.19 -13.30 -1.21
C ARG A 104 15.37 -14.01 -2.29
N PRO A 105 15.24 -13.42 -3.50
CA PRO A 105 15.63 -12.06 -3.83
C PRO A 105 14.72 -11.03 -3.15
N PRO A 106 15.25 -9.87 -2.72
CA PRO A 106 14.42 -8.79 -2.19
C PRO A 106 13.56 -8.18 -3.31
N PHE A 107 12.44 -7.59 -2.93
CA PHE A 107 11.70 -6.67 -3.78
C PHE A 107 12.36 -5.29 -3.83
N ASP A 108 11.86 -4.42 -4.72
CA ASP A 108 12.37 -3.07 -4.91
C ASP A 108 12.45 -2.30 -3.58
N HIS A 109 13.60 -1.68 -3.33
CA HIS A 109 13.90 -0.94 -2.09
C HIS A 109 12.96 0.26 -1.87
N ASP A 110 12.37 0.79 -2.93
CA ASP A 110 11.45 1.92 -2.92
C ASP A 110 9.99 1.52 -2.76
N SER A 111 9.69 0.22 -2.56
CA SER A 111 8.31 -0.27 -2.38
C SER A 111 7.58 0.49 -1.29
N GLY A 112 8.25 0.77 -0.17
CA GLY A 112 7.67 1.55 0.94
C GLY A 112 7.28 2.97 0.57
N TRP A 113 8.03 3.61 -0.34
CA TRP A 113 7.77 5.00 -0.76
C TRP A 113 6.47 5.11 -1.55
N ARG A 114 5.98 4.01 -2.10
CA ARG A 114 4.75 3.96 -2.91
C ARG A 114 3.48 3.81 -2.06
N VAL A 115 3.55 3.52 -0.76
CA VAL A 115 2.36 3.29 0.08
C VAL A 115 1.49 4.54 0.15
N GLY A 116 2.06 5.69 0.54
CA GLY A 116 1.36 6.97 0.57
C GLY A 116 0.77 7.37 -0.79
N PRO A 117 1.57 7.41 -1.87
CA PRO A 117 1.10 7.73 -3.22
C PRO A 117 -0.04 6.85 -3.72
N THR A 118 0.01 5.54 -3.45
CA THR A 118 -1.06 4.61 -3.83
C THR A 118 -2.33 4.88 -3.02
N ALA A 119 -2.22 5.13 -1.71
CA ALA A 119 -3.37 5.48 -0.86
C ALA A 119 -3.99 6.83 -1.26
N TYR A 120 -3.16 7.82 -1.59
CA TYR A 120 -3.61 9.10 -2.14
C TYR A 120 -4.43 8.90 -3.42
N ARG A 121 -3.90 8.12 -4.37
CA ARG A 121 -4.61 7.82 -5.62
C ARG A 121 -5.90 7.04 -5.38
N LEU A 122 -5.90 6.10 -4.44
CA LEU A 122 -7.10 5.35 -4.06
C LEU A 122 -8.19 6.30 -3.58
N ALA A 123 -7.89 7.18 -2.62
CA ALA A 123 -8.85 8.16 -2.11
C ALA A 123 -9.36 9.12 -3.19
N ARG A 124 -8.55 9.40 -4.23
CA ARG A 124 -8.93 10.24 -5.37
C ARG A 124 -9.77 9.51 -6.41
N ALA A 125 -9.61 8.19 -6.54
CA ALA A 125 -10.39 7.35 -7.44
C ALA A 125 -11.77 7.01 -6.86
N THR A 126 -11.92 7.14 -5.54
CA THR A 126 -13.19 6.93 -4.82
C THR A 126 -13.83 8.25 -4.44
N ASP A 127 -15.13 8.43 -4.69
CA ASP A 127 -15.91 9.55 -4.14
C ASP A 127 -16.39 9.27 -2.69
N ASP A 128 -15.58 8.59 -1.87
CA ASP A 128 -15.90 8.24 -0.47
C ASP A 128 -15.17 9.16 0.52
N PRO A 129 -15.86 10.13 1.15
CA PRO A 129 -15.25 11.05 2.11
C PRO A 129 -14.72 10.35 3.37
N GLU A 130 -15.34 9.26 3.80
CA GLU A 130 -14.90 8.51 4.98
C GLU A 130 -13.59 7.77 4.69
N LEU A 131 -13.46 7.17 3.50
CA LEU A 131 -12.20 6.57 3.06
C LEU A 131 -11.08 7.61 3.01
N HIS A 132 -11.36 8.79 2.45
CA HIS A 132 -10.39 9.88 2.39
C HIS A 132 -9.93 10.30 3.80
N GLN A 133 -10.87 10.45 4.74
CA GLN A 133 -10.56 10.80 6.13
C GLN A 133 -9.71 9.72 6.82
N ASP A 134 -10.12 8.46 6.73
CA ASP A 134 -9.42 7.32 7.35
C ASP A 134 -7.99 7.19 6.83
N LEU A 135 -7.78 7.34 5.52
CA LEU A 135 -6.45 7.31 4.91
C LEU A 135 -5.62 8.52 5.33
N THR A 136 -6.20 9.73 5.35
CA THR A 136 -5.49 10.94 5.79
C THR A 136 -5.00 10.82 7.22
N GLN A 137 -5.85 10.33 8.12
CA GLN A 137 -5.50 10.13 9.52
C GLN A 137 -4.38 9.09 9.67
N THR A 138 -4.48 7.97 8.94
CA THR A 138 -3.51 6.87 9.05
C THR A 138 -2.16 7.22 8.45
N LEU A 139 -2.14 8.01 7.38
CA LEU A 139 -0.89 8.53 6.79
C LEU A 139 -0.23 9.60 7.64
N GLY A 140 -0.94 10.20 8.61
CA GLY A 140 -0.45 11.29 9.45
C GLY A 140 -0.38 12.64 8.71
N GLY A 141 -1.02 12.74 7.55
CA GLY A 141 -1.02 13.95 6.73
C GLY A 141 -1.46 13.68 5.29
N TRP A 142 -1.71 14.77 4.56
CA TRP A 142 -2.06 14.76 3.15
C TRP A 142 -1.10 15.67 2.38
N PRO A 143 -0.68 15.32 1.15
CA PRO A 143 0.22 16.19 0.43
C PRO A 143 -0.48 17.50 0.08
N GLN A 144 0.14 18.62 0.44
CA GLN A 144 -0.31 19.95 0.04
C GLN A 144 0.15 20.22 -1.40
N ASP A 145 -0.68 20.89 -2.18
CA ASP A 145 -0.34 21.43 -3.51
C ASP A 145 0.02 20.41 -4.61
N ILE A 146 -0.48 19.17 -4.56
CA ILE A 146 -0.29 18.14 -5.62
C ILE A 146 -1.34 18.23 -6.73
#